data_AF-A0A382RGU2-F1
#
_entry.id   AF-A0A382RGU2-F1
#
_cell.length_a   1.000
_cell.length_b   1.000
_cell.length_c   1.000
_cell.angle_alpha   90.00
_cell.angle_beta   90.00
_cell.angle_gamma   90.00
#
_symmetry.space_group_name_H-M   'P 1'
#
loop_
_entity.id
_entity.type
_entity.pdbx_description
1 polymer ?
#
loop_
_entity_poly.entity_id
_entity_poly.type
_entity_poly.pdbx_seq_one_letter_code
_entity_poly.pdbx_strand_id
1 'polypeptide(L)'
;MSERVLRNVGPTLIPGVHAMWESAFGPGSDLGMADAEIANRYNKYITNYGNSKSERTEDDRRYLDVHEGHYVYLKEGEEQFVSPNLLARTLTGTGAEINDRLDELESIGVNNVALSVVDRNAALDLITDFSEQIIKKRR
;
A
#
# COMPACT_ATOMS: atom_id res chain seq x y z
N MET A 1 -7.31 -8.05 9.81
CA MET A 1 -6.14 -7.14 9.86
C MET A 1 -6.12 -6.45 11.21
N SER A 2 -4.96 -6.14 11.80
CA SER A 2 -4.91 -5.25 12.97
C SER A 2 -5.00 -3.79 12.54
N GLU A 3 -5.50 -2.93 13.43
CA GLU A 3 -5.58 -1.48 13.21
C GLU A 3 -4.20 -0.87 12.91
N ARG A 4 -3.17 -1.33 13.62
CA ARG A 4 -1.78 -0.91 13.39
C ARG A 4 -1.28 -1.22 11.97
N VAL A 5 -1.64 -2.38 11.42
CA VAL A 5 -1.26 -2.75 10.04
C VAL A 5 -2.01 -1.87 9.04
N LEU A 6 -3.32 -1.66 9.22
CA LEU A 6 -4.10 -0.78 8.35
C LEU A 6 -3.53 0.64 8.34
N ARG A 7 -3.22 1.19 9.52
CA ARG A 7 -2.65 2.53 9.65
C ARG A 7 -1.25 2.64 9.05
N ASN A 8 -0.33 1.74 9.38
CA ASN A 8 1.08 1.90 9.04
C ASN A 8 1.43 1.37 7.63
N VAL A 9 0.67 0.41 7.10
CA VAL A 9 0.98 -0.28 5.83
C VAL A 9 -0.08 -0.03 4.77
N GLY A 10 -1.34 0.20 5.15
CA GLY A 10 -2.43 0.47 4.21
C GLY A 10 -2.11 1.58 3.20
N PRO A 11 -1.67 2.78 3.63
CA PRO A 11 -1.39 3.89 2.71
C PRO A 11 -0.27 3.61 1.70
N THR A 12 0.61 2.64 1.98
CA THR A 12 1.70 2.24 1.09
C THR A 12 1.31 1.09 0.16
N LEU A 13 0.24 0.35 0.47
CA LEU A 13 -0.29 -0.74 -0.36
C LEU A 13 -1.28 -0.28 -1.42
N ILE A 14 -2.13 0.67 -1.04
CA ILE A 14 -3.21 1.17 -1.89
C ILE A 14 -2.75 1.79 -3.22
N PRO A 15 -1.56 2.40 -3.35
CA PRO A 15 -1.01 2.77 -4.66
C PRO A 15 -0.95 1.62 -5.68
N GLY A 16 -0.79 0.37 -5.23
CA GLY A 16 -0.89 -0.81 -6.11
C GLY A 16 -2.30 -1.03 -6.67
N VAL A 17 -3.34 -0.72 -5.88
CA VAL A 17 -4.74 -0.77 -6.32
C VAL A 17 -5.04 0.37 -7.29
N HIS A 18 -4.47 1.55 -7.06
CA HIS A 18 -4.57 2.69 -7.97
C HIS A 18 -3.96 2.38 -9.33
N ALA A 19 -2.78 1.74 -9.36
CA ALA A 19 -2.16 1.28 -10.61
C ALA A 19 -3.05 0.29 -11.38
N MET A 20 -3.74 -0.62 -10.69
CA MET A 20 -4.71 -1.53 -11.32
C MET A 20 -5.93 -0.78 -11.89
N TRP A 21 -6.43 0.23 -11.16
CA TRP A 21 -7.52 1.08 -11.62
C TRP A 21 -7.10 1.90 -12.85
N GLU A 22 -5.92 2.51 -12.84
CA GLU A 22 -5.40 3.31 -13.95
C GLU A 22 -5.21 2.48 -15.22
N SER A 23 -4.73 1.24 -15.08
CA SER A 23 -4.59 0.29 -16.19
C SER A 23 -5.90 0.01 -16.93
N ALA A 24 -7.04 0.14 -16.25
CA ALA A 24 -8.37 -0.12 -16.82
C ALA A 24 -9.18 1.15 -17.14
N PHE A 25 -9.04 2.22 -16.37
CA PHE A 25 -9.90 3.40 -16.40
C PHE A 25 -9.17 4.75 -16.47
N GLY A 26 -7.86 4.74 -16.25
CA GLY A 26 -7.03 5.94 -16.21
C GLY A 26 -6.09 6.06 -17.42
N PRO A 27 -5.17 7.02 -17.39
CA PRO A 27 -4.18 7.21 -18.45
C PRO A 27 -3.02 6.19 -18.40
N GLY A 28 -2.88 5.46 -17.29
CA GLY A 28 -1.75 4.57 -17.02
C GLY A 28 -1.89 3.21 -17.66
N SER A 29 -1.59 3.09 -18.96
CA SER A 29 -1.37 1.77 -19.57
C SER A 29 0.06 1.28 -19.27
N ASP A 30 0.20 0.01 -18.85
CA ASP A 30 1.48 -0.71 -18.71
C ASP A 30 2.27 -0.54 -17.39
N LEU A 31 1.59 -0.45 -16.24
CA LEU A 31 2.24 -0.46 -14.91
C LEU A 31 2.58 -1.88 -14.38
N GLY A 32 2.40 -2.93 -15.20
CA GLY A 32 2.63 -4.33 -14.79
C GLY A 32 1.70 -4.87 -13.70
N MET A 33 0.70 -4.08 -13.28
CA MET A 33 -0.30 -4.44 -12.28
C MET A 33 -1.67 -4.49 -12.95
N ALA A 34 -2.26 -5.68 -13.05
CA ALA A 34 -3.58 -5.86 -13.65
C ALA A 34 -4.41 -6.85 -12.84
N ASP A 35 -5.55 -6.37 -12.34
CA ASP A 35 -6.62 -7.18 -11.78
C ASP A 35 -7.94 -6.49 -12.12
N ALA A 36 -8.67 -7.04 -13.11
CA ALA A 36 -9.89 -6.43 -13.61
C ALA A 36 -11.00 -6.39 -12.55
N GLU A 37 -11.05 -7.36 -11.64
CA GLU A 37 -12.08 -7.39 -10.59
C GLU A 37 -11.82 -6.27 -9.59
N ILE A 38 -10.58 -6.16 -9.10
CA ILE A 38 -10.17 -5.10 -8.18
C ILE A 38 -10.35 -3.72 -8.83
N ALA A 39 -9.92 -3.56 -10.09
CA ALA A 39 -10.06 -2.30 -10.81
C ALA A 39 -11.53 -1.87 -10.93
N ASN A 40 -12.44 -2.79 -11.28
CA ASN A 40 -13.88 -2.49 -11.36
C ASN A 40 -14.47 -2.13 -10.00
N ARG A 41 -14.10 -2.87 -8.95
CA ARG A 41 -14.57 -2.58 -7.58
C ARG A 41 -14.06 -1.22 -7.09
N TYR A 42 -12.80 -0.91 -7.35
CA TYR A 42 -12.21 0.37 -7.00
C TYR A 42 -12.86 1.51 -7.79
N ASN A 43 -13.14 1.32 -9.08
CA ASN A 43 -13.83 2.31 -9.91
C ASN A 43 -15.22 2.67 -9.35
N LYS A 44 -15.97 1.67 -8.88
CA LYS A 44 -17.26 1.87 -8.22
C LYS A 44 -17.10 2.64 -6.91
N TYR A 45 -16.12 2.26 -6.09
CA TYR A 45 -15.82 2.95 -4.84
C TYR A 45 -15.47 4.43 -5.08
N ILE A 46 -14.50 4.71 -5.97
CA ILE A 46 -13.99 6.06 -6.15
C ILE A 46 -15.02 6.98 -6.82
N THR A 47 -15.90 6.43 -7.66
CA THR A 47 -17.05 7.18 -8.19
C THR A 47 -18.00 7.62 -7.08
N ASN A 48 -18.34 6.71 -6.15
CA ASN A 48 -19.20 7.05 -5.01
C ASN A 48 -18.51 8.05 -4.06
N TYR A 49 -17.21 7.89 -3.86
CA TYR A 49 -16.39 8.77 -3.03
C TYR A 49 -16.34 10.20 -3.60
N GLY A 50 -16.09 10.37 -4.91
CA GLY A 50 -16.11 11.69 -5.55
C GLY A 50 -17.48 12.35 -5.49
N ASN A 51 -18.55 11.58 -5.76
CA ASN A 51 -19.92 12.07 -5.74
C ASN A 51 -20.40 12.50 -4.33
N SER A 52 -19.79 12.00 -3.26
CA SER A 52 -20.11 12.45 -1.89
C SER A 52 -19.46 13.80 -1.56
N LYS A 53 -18.38 14.18 -2.28
CA LYS A 53 -17.65 15.45 -2.08
C LYS A 53 -18.20 16.60 -2.91
N SER A 54 -18.86 16.34 -4.03
CA SER A 54 -19.43 17.37 -4.91
C SER A 54 -20.55 16.83 -5.80
N GLU A 55 -21.48 17.69 -6.23
CA GLU A 55 -22.63 17.31 -7.08
C GLU A 55 -22.24 16.69 -8.43
N ARG A 56 -21.02 16.94 -8.93
CA ARG A 56 -20.49 16.32 -10.15
C ARG A 56 -18.96 16.34 -10.14
N THR A 57 -18.34 15.17 -9.97
CA THR A 57 -16.91 14.98 -10.23
C THR A 57 -16.69 14.87 -11.73
N GLU A 58 -16.09 15.91 -12.35
CA GLU A 58 -15.57 15.80 -13.72
C GLU A 58 -14.51 14.67 -13.79
N ASP A 59 -14.38 13.99 -14.92
CA ASP A 59 -13.51 12.81 -15.03
C ASP A 59 -12.05 13.11 -14.67
N ASP A 60 -11.54 14.30 -14.99
CA ASP A 60 -10.20 14.76 -14.61
C ASP A 60 -10.01 14.85 -13.09
N ARG A 61 -11.09 15.15 -12.35
CA ARG A 61 -11.06 15.20 -10.89
C ARG A 61 -11.05 13.80 -10.27
N ARG A 62 -11.60 12.79 -10.95
CA ARG A 62 -11.57 11.41 -10.46
C ARG A 62 -10.14 10.89 -10.35
N TYR A 63 -9.27 11.23 -11.31
CA TYR A 63 -7.85 10.89 -11.22
C TYR A 63 -7.20 11.48 -9.95
N LEU A 64 -7.53 12.72 -9.59
CA LEU A 64 -7.04 13.35 -8.35
C LEU A 64 -7.62 12.68 -7.09
N ASP A 65 -8.89 12.29 -7.10
CA ASP A 65 -9.52 11.58 -5.98
C ASP A 65 -8.88 10.19 -5.75
N VAL A 66 -8.51 9.48 -6.83
CA VAL A 66 -7.73 8.23 -6.75
C VAL A 66 -6.42 8.50 -6.03
N HIS A 67 -5.73 9.58 -6.39
CA HIS A 67 -4.40 9.91 -5.87
C HIS A 67 -4.37 10.53 -4.48
N GLU A 68 -5.51 10.98 -3.99
CA GLU A 68 -5.64 11.48 -2.63
C GLU A 68 -5.23 10.40 -1.61
N GLY A 69 -4.34 10.81 -0.68
CA GLY A 69 -3.89 9.97 0.44
C GLY A 69 -2.68 9.07 0.15
N HIS A 70 -2.20 8.99 -1.10
CA HIS A 70 -1.00 8.21 -1.48
C HIS A 70 0.14 8.36 -0.45
N TYR A 71 0.57 7.25 0.15
CA TYR A 71 1.67 7.19 1.13
C TYR A 71 1.47 8.02 2.43
N VAL A 72 0.30 8.63 2.66
CA VAL A 72 0.03 9.45 3.85
C VAL A 72 -1.10 8.86 4.68
N TYR A 73 -2.24 8.55 4.08
CA TYR A 73 -3.41 8.01 4.80
C TYR A 73 -4.28 7.12 3.90
N LEU A 74 -5.09 6.27 4.52
CA LEU A 74 -6.16 5.55 3.83
C LEU A 74 -7.40 6.43 3.78
N LYS A 75 -8.02 6.59 2.61
CA LYS A 75 -9.35 7.20 2.52
C LYS A 75 -10.38 6.26 3.16
N GLU A 76 -11.44 6.83 3.72
CA GLU A 76 -12.54 6.05 4.27
C GLU A 76 -13.09 5.08 3.21
N GLY A 77 -13.15 3.80 3.57
CA GLY A 77 -13.59 2.72 2.70
C GLY A 77 -12.46 2.05 1.91
N GLU A 78 -11.24 2.61 1.86
CA GLU A 78 -10.12 1.93 1.18
C GLU A 78 -9.61 0.70 1.92
N GLU A 79 -9.94 0.56 3.20
CA GLU A 79 -9.56 -0.60 4.02
C GLU A 79 -10.06 -1.92 3.40
N GLN A 80 -11.15 -1.87 2.63
CA GLN A 80 -11.72 -3.03 1.93
C GLN A 80 -10.83 -3.56 0.80
N PHE A 81 -9.89 -2.75 0.31
CA PHE A 81 -8.94 -3.12 -0.75
C PHE A 81 -7.59 -3.55 -0.18
N VAL A 82 -7.34 -3.34 1.12
CA VAL A 82 -6.15 -3.87 1.78
C VAL A 82 -6.35 -5.37 2.02
N SER A 83 -5.71 -6.18 1.17
CA SER A 83 -5.84 -7.63 1.20
C SER A 83 -4.58 -8.34 1.70
N PRO A 84 -4.70 -9.58 2.23
CA PRO A 84 -3.53 -10.40 2.56
C PRO A 84 -2.58 -10.63 1.38
N ASN A 85 -3.10 -10.72 0.15
CA ASN A 85 -2.30 -10.88 -1.06
C ASN A 85 -1.42 -9.65 -1.34
N LEU A 86 -1.95 -8.44 -1.14
CA LEU A 86 -1.15 -7.22 -1.25
C LEU A 86 -0.11 -7.11 -0.14
N LEU A 87 -0.47 -7.48 1.09
CA LEU A 87 0.48 -7.55 2.21
C LEU A 87 1.61 -8.55 2.02
N ALA A 88 1.37 -9.65 1.31
CA ALA A 88 2.42 -10.62 0.99
C ALA A 88 3.53 -10.01 0.12
N ARG A 89 3.27 -8.87 -0.54
CA ARG A 89 4.25 -8.15 -1.37
C ARG A 89 5.05 -7.11 -0.59
N THR A 90 4.82 -6.97 0.71
CA THR A 90 5.56 -6.05 1.59
C THR A 90 6.46 -6.80 2.55
N LEU A 91 7.39 -6.08 3.18
CA LEU A 91 8.20 -6.60 4.27
C LEU A 91 7.40 -6.59 5.59
N THR A 92 6.29 -7.32 5.62
CA THR A 92 5.38 -7.41 6.78
C THR A 92 5.26 -8.86 7.25
N GLY A 93 5.53 -9.11 8.54
CA GLY A 93 5.52 -10.43 9.13
C GLY A 93 6.13 -10.43 10.52
N THR A 94 6.38 -11.61 11.06
CA THR A 94 7.19 -11.83 12.26
C THR A 94 8.66 -11.50 11.98
N GLY A 95 9.46 -11.34 13.05
CA GLY A 95 10.90 -11.09 12.89
C GLY A 95 11.64 -12.20 12.15
N ALA A 96 11.23 -13.46 12.34
CA ALA A 96 11.79 -14.60 11.62
C ALA A 96 11.48 -14.54 10.12
N GLU A 97 10.19 -14.38 9.77
CA GLU A 97 9.77 -14.29 8.36
C GLU A 97 10.40 -13.09 7.63
N ILE A 98 10.63 -11.98 8.33
CA ILE A 98 11.32 -10.82 7.76
C ILE A 98 12.81 -11.13 7.56
N ASN A 99 13.49 -11.77 8.50
CA ASN A 99 14.89 -12.18 8.31
C ASN A 99 15.04 -13.14 7.13
N ASP A 100 14.18 -14.15 7.02
CA ASP A 100 14.21 -15.11 5.91
C ASP A 100 14.08 -14.38 4.55
N ARG A 101 13.14 -13.43 4.43
CA ARG A 101 12.99 -12.60 3.22
C ARG A 101 14.20 -11.72 2.95
N LEU A 102 14.84 -11.17 3.99
CA LEU A 102 16.04 -10.35 3.83
C LEU A 102 17.24 -11.21 3.40
N ASP A 103 17.34 -12.46 3.84
CA ASP A 103 18.37 -13.41 3.41
C ASP A 103 18.14 -13.81 1.95
N GLU A 104 16.90 -14.01 1.53
CA GLU A 104 16.54 -14.21 0.12
C GLU A 104 16.96 -13.02 -0.75
N LEU A 105 16.65 -11.78 -0.32
CA LEU A 105 17.06 -10.56 -1.02
C LEU A 105 18.59 -10.43 -1.11
N GLU A 106 19.29 -10.73 -0.03
CA GLU A 106 20.76 -10.71 0.00
C GLU A 106 21.36 -11.76 -0.96
N SER A 107 20.77 -12.96 -1.02
CA SER A 107 21.22 -14.04 -1.90
C SER A 107 21.18 -13.69 -3.40
N ILE A 108 20.31 -12.75 -3.79
CA ILE A 108 20.19 -12.25 -5.18
C ILE A 108 20.96 -10.93 -5.40
N GLY A 109 21.78 -10.51 -4.42
CA GLY A 109 22.67 -9.36 -4.53
C GLY A 109 22.09 -8.02 -4.04
N VAL A 110 20.93 -8.01 -3.39
CA VAL A 110 20.41 -6.80 -2.75
C VAL A 110 21.23 -6.52 -1.50
N ASN A 111 21.82 -5.33 -1.41
CA ASN A 111 22.67 -4.93 -0.28
C ASN A 111 22.06 -3.81 0.59
N ASN A 112 20.89 -3.29 0.21
CA ASN A 112 20.17 -2.29 0.97
C ASN A 112 18.65 -2.44 0.83
N VAL A 113 17.92 -2.13 1.90
CA VAL A 113 16.45 -2.03 1.88
C VAL A 113 16.05 -0.64 2.37
N ALA A 114 15.10 -0.02 1.66
CA ALA A 114 14.50 1.24 2.05
C ALA A 114 13.06 0.96 2.54
N LEU A 115 12.73 1.48 3.72
CA LEU A 115 11.41 1.29 4.34
C LEU A 115 10.71 2.65 4.45
N SER A 116 9.54 2.75 3.85
CA SER A 116 8.70 3.96 3.92
C SER A 116 7.77 3.91 5.13
N VAL A 117 7.50 5.08 5.70
CA VAL A 117 6.59 5.26 6.84
C VAL A 117 5.67 6.44 6.59
N VAL A 118 4.45 6.36 7.12
CA VAL A 118 3.36 7.29 6.80
C VAL A 118 3.34 8.52 7.72
N ASP A 119 3.89 8.40 8.93
CA ASP A 119 4.01 9.49 9.89
C ASP A 119 5.16 9.24 10.90
N ARG A 120 5.34 10.19 11.82
CA ARG A 120 6.38 10.12 12.87
C ARG A 120 6.18 8.95 13.85
N ASN A 121 4.95 8.62 14.20
CA ASN A 121 4.67 7.55 15.16
C ASN A 121 4.93 6.18 14.52
N ALA A 122 4.50 5.99 13.27
CA ALA A 122 4.83 4.82 12.46
C ALA A 122 6.34 4.67 12.28
N ALA A 123 7.07 5.78 12.14
CA ALA A 123 8.54 5.76 12.11
C ALA A 123 9.16 5.24 13.40
N LEU A 124 8.72 5.74 14.56
CA LEU A 124 9.22 5.31 15.87
C LEU A 124 8.90 3.84 16.15
N ASP A 125 7.69 3.42 15.84
CA ASP A 125 7.22 2.03 15.89
C ASP A 125 8.13 1.12 15.03
N LEU A 126 8.37 1.52 13.77
CA LEU A 126 9.20 0.75 12.83
C LEU A 126 10.64 0.66 13.32
N ILE A 127 11.25 1.77 13.75
CA ILE A 127 12.62 1.81 14.25
C ILE A 127 12.77 0.88 15.45
N THR A 128 11.83 0.92 16.39
CA THR A 128 11.84 0.09 17.60
C THR A 128 11.73 -1.39 17.23
N ASP A 129 10.69 -1.76 16.50
CA ASP A 129 10.44 -3.17 16.13
C ASP A 129 11.56 -3.72 15.26
N PHE A 130 12.03 -2.97 14.26
CA PHE A 130 13.09 -3.42 13.37
C PHE A 130 14.42 -3.59 14.12
N SER A 131 14.74 -2.66 15.03
CA SER A 131 15.94 -2.79 15.86
C SER A 131 15.90 -4.02 16.76
N GLU A 132 14.74 -4.31 17.37
CA GLU A 132 14.62 -5.40 18.35
C GLU A 132 14.39 -6.77 17.73
N GLN A 133 13.58 -6.84 16.68
CA GLN A 133 13.16 -8.10 16.08
C GLN A 133 14.07 -8.53 14.94
N ILE A 134 14.71 -7.59 14.24
CA ILE A 134 15.54 -7.87 13.07
C ILE A 134 17.01 -7.68 13.42
N ILE A 135 17.47 -6.44 13.64
CA ILE A 135 18.90 -6.12 13.80
C ILE A 135 19.54 -6.91 14.95
N LYS A 136 18.93 -6.92 16.14
CA LYS A 136 19.48 -7.64 17.31
C LYS A 136 19.48 -9.16 17.16
N LYS A 137 18.61 -9.73 16.30
CA LYS A 137 18.38 -11.18 16.21
C LYS A 137 19.02 -11.80 14.97
N ARG A 138 19.34 -10.99 13.96
CA ARG A 138 20.07 -11.41 12.76
C ARG A 138 21.53 -11.67 13.11
N ARG A 139 22.08 -12.78 12.64
CA ARG A 139 23.45 -13.22 12.91
C ARG A 139 24.19 -13.46 11.61
#